data_AF-B4FPC0-F1
#
_entry.id   AF-B4FPC0-F1
#
_cell.length_a   1.000
_cell.length_b   1.000
_cell.length_c   1.000
_cell.angle_alpha   90.00
_cell.angle_beta   90.00
_cell.angle_gamma   90.00
#
_symmetry.space_group_name_H-M   'P 1'
#
loop_
_entity.id
_entity.type
_entity.pdbx_description
1 polymer ?
#
loop_
_entity_poly.entity_id
_entity_poly.type
_entity_poly.pdbx_seq_one_letter_code
_entity_poly.pdbx_strand_id
1 'polypeptide(L)'
;MSQPTAAVAAEAQPQGRGLAGRQGGGGGLGQSISGIVRMAVFWYFAAKFFGPKRPPADPGMLMSNLFQKGEPMDMWMYLSESDKFNDFANDDALIWHETNIPYAVWGPTSTRTRSLTYYPSEALKHNGSLYAHVYFARSGYPVDPTDPEYEQKSAFGRTHPVVAFLPKSKAGKKKSLLGDSEEPEEQAPPKENKELEDKDEGPTEYLSYWKPNVTVNLVEDFTRYPNNNVPAIVASYLNVDPATGDYYPTVFFNEFWLLRDKLIALNESVKELPLNLEVGPISMTKWQFFLQIEQSFQVHRSYGSMLEGEADELKVYSCGYSKAHLVQHFWICWDQFLCSILSCKLCTCSLYS
;
A
#
# COMPACT_ATOMS: atom_id res chain seq x y z
N MET A 1 -41.42 54.65 35.89
CA MET A 1 -41.47 55.02 34.46
C MET A 1 -40.43 54.15 33.76
N SER A 2 -40.80 52.91 33.44
CA SER A 2 -41.30 52.47 32.11
C SER A 2 -40.16 52.11 31.16
N GLN A 3 -39.99 50.81 30.88
CA GLN A 3 -39.33 50.31 29.66
C GLN A 3 -40.10 50.80 28.41
N PRO A 4 -39.58 50.70 27.17
CA PRO A 4 -39.77 49.44 26.42
C PRO A 4 -38.79 49.13 25.23
N THR A 5 -38.87 47.86 24.79
CA THR A 5 -38.95 47.27 23.42
C THR A 5 -37.96 47.52 22.25
N ALA A 6 -37.76 46.40 21.53
CA ALA A 6 -37.13 46.19 20.23
C ALA A 6 -37.87 46.79 19.01
N ALA A 7 -37.16 46.92 17.86
CA ALA A 7 -37.46 46.27 16.56
C ALA A 7 -37.04 47.09 15.29
N VAL A 8 -36.83 46.35 14.19
CA VAL A 8 -37.04 46.68 12.75
C VAL A 8 -35.92 47.32 11.88
N ALA A 9 -35.40 46.47 10.97
CA ALA A 9 -35.27 46.52 9.49
C ALA A 9 -34.90 47.78 8.66
N ALA A 10 -34.27 47.46 7.51
CA ALA A 10 -34.49 47.96 6.13
C ALA A 10 -33.35 48.74 5.42
N GLU A 11 -32.76 48.06 4.42
CA GLU A 11 -32.62 48.44 2.99
C GLU A 11 -31.99 49.77 2.56
N ALA A 12 -30.93 49.68 1.72
CA ALA A 12 -30.62 50.64 0.66
C ALA A 12 -29.75 50.03 -0.46
N GLN A 13 -30.31 49.93 -1.67
CA GLN A 13 -29.62 49.89 -2.98
C GLN A 13 -29.11 51.31 -3.35
N PRO A 14 -28.21 51.57 -4.35
CA PRO A 14 -28.48 51.27 -5.77
C PRO A 14 -27.27 51.04 -6.75
N GLN A 15 -27.62 50.61 -7.97
CA GLN A 15 -27.15 50.98 -9.34
C GLN A 15 -25.71 51.54 -9.53
N GLY A 16 -24.91 51.24 -10.55
CA GLY A 16 -25.11 50.72 -11.90
C GLY A 16 -24.18 51.46 -12.90
N ARG A 17 -23.38 50.74 -13.69
CA ARG A 17 -22.65 51.15 -14.93
C ARG A 17 -21.86 49.88 -15.36
N GLY A 18 -21.99 49.25 -16.51
CA GLY A 18 -22.34 49.69 -17.85
C GLY A 18 -21.10 49.51 -18.73
N LEU A 19 -21.09 48.51 -19.62
CA LEU A 19 -20.30 48.53 -20.86
C LEU A 19 -20.87 47.51 -21.86
N ALA A 20 -21.40 48.04 -22.95
CA ALA A 20 -21.91 47.32 -24.09
C ALA A 20 -20.78 46.97 -25.06
N GLY A 21 -20.77 45.73 -25.54
CA GLY A 21 -20.01 45.26 -26.71
C GLY A 21 -20.98 44.59 -27.68
N ARG A 22 -21.09 45.20 -28.86
CA ARG A 22 -22.18 45.11 -29.85
C ARG A 22 -22.22 43.81 -30.68
N GLN A 23 -23.46 43.46 -31.05
CA GLN A 23 -23.92 42.43 -32.00
C GLN A 23 -23.22 42.40 -33.37
N GLY A 24 -23.20 41.21 -33.95
CA GLY A 24 -23.24 40.96 -35.39
C GLY A 24 -23.83 39.59 -35.69
N GLY A 25 -25.14 39.54 -35.94
CA GLY A 25 -25.84 38.32 -36.36
C GLY A 25 -25.63 38.02 -37.85
N GLY A 26 -25.54 36.74 -38.20
CA GLY A 26 -25.47 36.25 -39.57
C GLY A 26 -26.04 34.84 -39.69
N GLY A 27 -27.33 34.78 -40.06
CA GLY A 27 -28.05 33.72 -40.77
C GLY A 27 -27.64 32.25 -40.63
N GLY A 28 -28.59 31.43 -40.17
CA GLY A 28 -28.60 30.00 -40.43
C GLY A 28 -29.77 29.28 -39.77
N LEU A 29 -30.91 29.20 -40.46
CA LEU A 29 -32.13 28.45 -40.09
C LEU A 29 -31.91 26.91 -40.06
N GLY A 30 -30.73 26.46 -39.64
CA GLY A 30 -30.30 25.05 -39.61
C GLY A 30 -29.53 24.63 -38.35
N GLN A 31 -29.37 25.51 -37.35
CA GLN A 31 -28.60 25.21 -36.13
C GLN A 31 -29.42 24.86 -34.88
N SER A 32 -30.75 24.92 -34.93
CA SER A 32 -31.59 24.76 -33.74
C SER A 32 -31.68 23.32 -33.24
N ILE A 33 -31.52 22.31 -34.11
CA ILE A 33 -31.63 20.90 -33.71
C ILE A 33 -30.30 20.37 -33.15
N SER A 34 -29.18 20.75 -33.76
CA SER A 34 -27.82 20.39 -33.29
C SER A 34 -27.51 20.96 -31.90
N GLY A 35 -27.93 22.20 -31.61
CA GLY A 35 -27.75 22.83 -30.31
C GLY A 35 -28.57 22.16 -29.19
N ILE A 36 -29.83 21.81 -29.46
CA ILE A 36 -30.71 21.14 -28.49
C ILE A 36 -30.23 19.70 -28.22
N VAL A 37 -29.80 18.97 -29.25
CA VAL A 37 -29.23 17.62 -29.09
C VAL A 37 -27.95 17.68 -28.27
N ARG A 38 -27.05 18.65 -28.51
CA ARG A 38 -25.86 18.84 -27.68
C ARG A 38 -26.20 19.20 -26.24
N MET A 39 -27.20 20.06 -26.01
CA MET A 39 -27.64 20.42 -24.65
C MET A 39 -28.28 19.23 -23.93
N ALA A 40 -29.05 18.41 -24.62
CA ALA A 40 -29.68 17.19 -24.08
C ALA A 40 -28.65 16.10 -23.76
N VAL A 41 -27.63 15.92 -24.61
CA VAL A 41 -26.52 15.00 -24.34
C VAL A 41 -25.70 15.51 -23.15
N PHE A 42 -25.39 16.81 -23.09
CA PHE A 42 -24.68 17.39 -21.95
C PHE A 42 -25.51 17.29 -20.66
N TRP A 43 -26.82 17.50 -20.71
CA TRP A 43 -27.73 17.33 -19.58
C TRP A 43 -27.87 15.86 -19.15
N TYR A 44 -27.89 14.91 -20.11
CA TYR A 44 -27.89 13.47 -19.84
C TYR A 44 -26.58 13.02 -19.16
N PHE A 45 -25.44 13.48 -19.64
CA PHE A 45 -24.15 13.19 -19.00
C PHE A 45 -24.01 13.92 -17.65
N ALA A 46 -24.48 15.16 -17.53
CA ALA A 46 -24.47 15.89 -16.27
C ALA A 46 -25.42 15.26 -15.23
N ALA A 47 -26.60 14.79 -15.61
CA ALA A 47 -27.50 14.07 -14.71
C ALA A 47 -26.94 12.70 -14.30
N LYS A 48 -26.12 12.07 -15.15
CA LYS A 48 -25.45 10.79 -14.85
C LYS A 48 -24.22 10.96 -13.94
N PHE A 49 -23.54 12.10 -14.01
CA PHE A 49 -22.37 12.41 -13.16
C PHE A 49 -22.70 13.25 -11.91
N PHE A 50 -23.76 14.05 -11.94
CA PHE A 50 -24.24 14.92 -10.85
C PHE A 50 -25.65 14.57 -10.38
N GLY A 51 -26.12 13.36 -10.68
CA GLY A 51 -27.36 12.82 -10.13
C GLY A 51 -27.37 12.93 -8.59
N PRO A 52 -28.55 13.01 -7.97
CA PRO A 52 -28.67 13.23 -6.52
C PRO A 52 -27.83 12.19 -5.80
N LYS A 53 -26.82 12.67 -5.06
CA LYS A 53 -26.04 11.83 -4.15
C LYS A 53 -27.05 11.11 -3.29
N ARG A 54 -26.93 9.76 -3.22
CA ARG A 54 -27.76 8.93 -2.35
C ARG A 54 -27.82 9.59 -0.96
N PRO A 55 -28.98 9.55 -0.26
CA PRO A 55 -29.08 10.14 1.06
C PRO A 55 -27.94 9.59 1.93
N PRO A 56 -27.32 10.42 2.79
CA PRO A 56 -26.30 9.95 3.72
C PRO A 56 -26.90 8.76 4.48
N ALA A 57 -26.15 7.67 4.54
CA ALA A 57 -26.58 6.45 5.22
C ALA A 57 -27.09 6.80 6.62
N ASP A 58 -28.21 6.20 7.03
CA ASP A 58 -28.70 6.34 8.40
C ASP A 58 -27.57 5.97 9.38
N PRO A 59 -27.33 6.76 10.45
CA PRO A 59 -26.21 6.56 11.36
C PRO A 59 -26.14 5.17 12.03
N GLY A 60 -27.25 4.40 12.00
CA GLY A 60 -27.33 3.04 12.51
C GLY A 60 -26.81 1.94 11.57
N MET A 61 -26.34 2.29 10.38
CA MET A 61 -25.82 1.34 9.38
C MET A 61 -24.36 1.64 8.99
N LEU A 62 -23.60 2.16 9.97
CA LEU A 62 -22.19 2.44 9.85
C LEU A 62 -21.40 1.42 10.67
N MET A 63 -20.50 0.69 10.01
CA MET A 63 -19.53 -0.19 10.63
C MET A 63 -18.44 0.63 11.30
N SER A 64 -18.02 0.20 12.48
CA SER A 64 -16.94 0.82 13.25
C SER A 64 -15.84 -0.20 13.58
N ASN A 65 -14.67 0.30 13.99
CA ASN A 65 -13.59 -0.57 14.43
C ASN A 65 -13.92 -1.16 15.81
N LEU A 66 -13.79 -2.49 15.95
CA LEU A 66 -13.98 -3.21 17.21
C LEU A 66 -12.93 -2.86 18.28
N PHE A 67 -11.76 -2.34 17.88
CA PHE A 67 -10.64 -2.03 18.76
C PHE A 67 -10.43 -0.53 18.89
N GLN A 68 -10.08 -0.10 20.10
CA GLN A 68 -9.87 1.31 20.40
C GLN A 68 -8.39 1.69 20.35
N LYS A 69 -8.11 2.96 20.05
CA LYS A 69 -6.75 3.48 20.05
C LYS A 69 -6.09 3.30 21.41
N GLY A 70 -4.89 2.75 21.43
CA GLY A 70 -4.09 2.52 22.63
C GLY A 70 -4.42 1.24 23.39
N GLU A 71 -5.37 0.44 22.91
CA GLU A 71 -5.66 -0.87 23.49
C GLU A 71 -4.46 -1.81 23.32
N PRO A 72 -3.99 -2.47 24.39
CA PRO A 72 -2.89 -3.42 24.31
C PRO A 72 -3.37 -4.73 23.67
N MET A 73 -2.60 -5.22 22.70
CA MET A 73 -2.85 -6.46 22.00
C MET A 73 -1.64 -7.38 22.09
N ASP A 74 -1.91 -8.67 22.05
CA ASP A 74 -0.88 -9.70 21.96
C ASP A 74 -0.87 -10.22 20.52
N MET A 75 0.31 -10.58 20.01
CA MET A 75 0.53 -11.05 18.65
C MET A 75 1.23 -12.40 18.66
N TRP A 76 0.73 -13.31 17.82
CA TRP A 76 1.34 -14.59 17.54
C TRP A 76 1.56 -14.73 16.04
N MET A 77 2.75 -15.17 15.66
CA MET A 77 3.10 -15.46 14.28
C MET A 77 3.54 -16.92 14.18
N TYR A 78 2.84 -17.67 13.35
CA TYR A 78 3.12 -19.07 13.06
C TYR A 78 3.60 -19.22 11.62
N LEU A 79 4.53 -20.15 11.39
CA LEU A 79 4.87 -20.60 10.04
C LEU A 79 4.30 -22.00 9.82
N SER A 80 3.56 -22.17 8.74
CA SER A 80 3.04 -23.47 8.32
C SER A 80 3.02 -23.59 6.80
N GLU A 81 3.10 -24.81 6.30
CA GLU A 81 2.96 -25.12 4.87
C GLU A 81 1.50 -25.09 4.40
N SER A 82 0.56 -25.15 5.34
CA SER A 82 -0.89 -25.10 5.10
C SER A 82 -1.41 -23.66 4.97
N ASP A 83 -2.29 -23.39 4.02
CA ASP A 83 -2.93 -22.05 3.87
C ASP A 83 -3.87 -21.68 5.03
N LYS A 84 -4.49 -22.69 5.66
CA LYS A 84 -5.27 -22.53 6.89
C LYS A 84 -4.54 -23.15 8.06
N PHE A 85 -4.37 -22.39 9.14
CA PHE A 85 -3.71 -22.86 10.34
C PHE A 85 -4.73 -23.25 11.40
N ASN A 86 -4.60 -24.48 11.90
CA ASN A 86 -5.48 -25.04 12.94
C ASN A 86 -4.67 -25.59 14.14
N ASP A 87 -3.35 -25.67 14.04
CA ASP A 87 -2.50 -26.37 15.01
C ASP A 87 -1.88 -25.37 16.00
N PHE A 88 -2.73 -24.63 16.73
CA PHE A 88 -2.30 -23.60 17.69
C PHE A 88 -1.51 -24.15 18.88
N ALA A 89 -1.64 -25.45 19.18
CA ALA A 89 -0.89 -26.14 20.22
C ALA A 89 0.56 -26.48 19.83
N ASN A 90 0.96 -26.24 18.58
CA ASN A 90 2.30 -26.55 18.11
C ASN A 90 3.29 -25.40 18.40
N ASP A 91 4.06 -25.54 19.47
CA ASP A 91 5.10 -24.59 19.87
C ASP A 91 6.21 -24.44 18.82
N ASP A 92 6.51 -25.49 18.03
CA ASP A 92 7.57 -25.44 17.00
C ASP A 92 7.18 -24.55 15.81
N ALA A 93 5.87 -24.42 15.53
CA ALA A 93 5.37 -23.55 14.48
C ALA A 93 5.38 -22.07 14.89
N LEU A 94 5.38 -21.78 16.20
CA LEU A 94 5.37 -20.44 16.75
C LEU A 94 6.75 -19.78 16.65
N ILE A 95 6.92 -18.89 15.67
CA ILE A 95 8.19 -18.21 15.44
C ILE A 95 8.34 -16.91 16.24
N TRP A 96 7.22 -16.25 16.53
CA TRP A 96 7.22 -14.98 17.24
C TRP A 96 5.94 -14.80 18.04
N HIS A 97 6.11 -14.61 19.35
CA HIS A 97 5.06 -14.18 20.26
C HIS A 97 5.48 -12.87 20.91
N GLU A 98 4.57 -11.91 20.95
CA GLU A 98 4.85 -10.55 21.38
C GLU A 98 3.64 -9.97 22.11
N THR A 99 3.82 -9.55 23.36
CA THR A 99 2.70 -9.14 24.24
C THR A 99 2.62 -7.63 24.41
N ASN A 100 1.44 -7.09 24.73
CA ASN A 100 1.24 -5.67 25.06
C ASN A 100 1.69 -4.70 23.96
N ILE A 101 1.38 -5.01 22.70
CA ILE A 101 1.56 -4.10 21.57
C ILE A 101 0.43 -3.05 21.60
N PRO A 102 0.73 -1.75 21.73
CA PRO A 102 -0.31 -0.73 21.76
C PRO A 102 -0.88 -0.51 20.35
N TYR A 103 -2.18 -0.70 20.17
CA TYR A 103 -2.85 -0.47 18.88
C TYR A 103 -2.85 1.02 18.51
N ALA A 104 -2.41 1.36 17.29
CA ALA A 104 -2.47 2.72 16.74
C ALA A 104 -1.75 3.81 17.56
N VAL A 105 -0.74 3.44 18.34
CA VAL A 105 0.13 4.40 19.05
C VAL A 105 1.47 4.47 18.34
N TRP A 106 1.95 5.67 18.03
CA TRP A 106 3.24 5.87 17.41
C TRP A 106 4.29 6.13 18.49
N GLY A 107 5.34 5.31 18.51
CA GLY A 107 6.41 5.44 19.48
C GLY A 107 7.48 4.37 19.30
N PRO A 108 8.61 4.50 20.01
CA PRO A 108 9.71 3.52 19.95
C PRO A 108 9.29 2.13 20.46
N THR A 109 8.25 2.05 21.31
CA THR A 109 7.71 0.80 21.86
C THR A 109 6.71 0.10 20.93
N SER A 110 6.25 0.80 19.89
CA SER A 110 5.20 0.33 18.99
C SER A 110 5.74 -0.45 17.80
N THR A 111 6.97 -0.16 17.40
CA THR A 111 7.68 -0.93 16.37
C THR A 111 8.58 -1.94 17.06
N ARG A 112 8.44 -3.22 16.70
CA ARG A 112 9.26 -4.31 17.23
C ARG A 112 9.83 -5.11 16.07
N THR A 113 11.08 -5.52 16.21
CA THR A 113 11.79 -6.26 15.18
C THR A 113 12.39 -7.53 15.77
N ARG A 114 12.41 -8.60 14.98
CA ARG A 114 12.98 -9.88 15.36
C ARG A 114 13.66 -10.52 14.16
N SER A 115 14.92 -10.89 14.32
CA SER A 115 15.68 -11.60 13.30
C SER A 115 15.86 -13.06 13.71
N LEU A 116 15.57 -13.96 12.79
CA LEU A 116 15.57 -15.40 12.98
C LEU A 116 16.27 -16.07 11.80
N THR A 117 16.85 -17.24 12.02
CA THR A 117 17.30 -18.13 10.95
C THR A 117 16.31 -19.28 10.84
N TYR A 118 15.69 -19.42 9.68
CA TYR A 118 14.73 -20.47 9.37
C TYR A 118 15.42 -21.63 8.65
N TYR A 119 15.06 -22.86 9.04
CA TYR A 119 15.57 -24.09 8.45
C TYR A 119 14.47 -24.69 7.56
N PRO A 120 14.62 -24.66 6.22
CA PRO A 120 13.58 -25.12 5.30
C PRO A 120 13.39 -26.64 5.36
N SER A 121 12.13 -27.08 5.38
CA SER A 121 11.74 -28.48 5.21
C SER A 121 12.10 -29.02 3.83
N GLU A 122 12.14 -30.35 3.68
CA GLU A 122 12.34 -30.97 2.36
C GLU A 122 11.21 -30.60 1.38
N ALA A 123 9.96 -30.52 1.85
CA ALA A 123 8.83 -30.09 1.06
C ALA A 123 9.01 -28.68 0.50
N LEU A 124 9.50 -27.74 1.33
CA LEU A 124 9.77 -26.37 0.90
C LEU A 124 10.85 -26.28 -0.18
N LYS A 125 11.88 -27.14 -0.11
CA LYS A 125 12.92 -27.24 -1.15
C LYS A 125 12.39 -27.78 -2.47
N HIS A 126 11.37 -28.64 -2.42
CA HIS A 126 10.69 -29.19 -3.59
C HIS A 126 9.49 -28.35 -4.03
N ASN A 127 9.67 -27.02 -4.13
CA ASN A 127 8.64 -26.05 -4.53
C ASN A 127 7.37 -26.08 -3.65
N GLY A 128 7.53 -26.38 -2.36
CA GLY A 128 6.45 -26.26 -1.39
C GLY A 128 6.01 -24.81 -1.15
N SER A 129 4.78 -24.65 -0.67
CA SER A 129 4.27 -23.38 -0.18
C SER A 129 4.59 -23.22 1.31
N LEU A 130 4.89 -22.00 1.73
CA LEU A 130 4.98 -21.65 3.14
C LEU A 130 4.22 -20.36 3.40
N TYR A 131 3.44 -20.36 4.47
CA TYR A 131 2.57 -19.29 4.89
C TYR A 131 2.95 -18.81 6.29
N ALA A 132 2.89 -17.50 6.46
CA ALA A 132 2.93 -16.84 7.75
C ALA A 132 1.51 -16.53 8.19
N HIS A 133 1.10 -17.10 9.31
CA HIS A 133 -0.18 -16.82 9.93
C HIS A 133 0.05 -15.89 11.10
N VAL A 134 -0.44 -14.67 10.99
CA VAL A 134 -0.35 -13.69 12.08
C VAL A 134 -1.71 -13.54 12.71
N TYR A 135 -1.78 -13.74 14.01
CA TYR A 135 -2.95 -13.54 14.84
C TYR A 135 -2.68 -12.44 15.86
N PHE A 136 -3.68 -11.60 16.06
CA PHE A 136 -3.73 -10.59 17.09
C PHE A 136 -4.94 -10.86 17.96
N ALA A 137 -4.76 -10.73 19.27
CA ALA A 137 -5.87 -10.71 20.20
C ALA A 137 -5.73 -9.55 21.19
N ARG A 138 -6.83 -9.16 21.82
CA ARG A 138 -6.77 -8.30 23.02
C ARG A 138 -5.87 -8.96 24.05
N SER A 139 -5.07 -8.17 24.77
CA SER A 139 -4.12 -8.74 25.71
C SER A 139 -4.82 -9.57 26.79
N GLY A 140 -4.34 -10.81 26.97
CA GLY A 140 -4.94 -11.79 27.88
C GLY A 140 -6.05 -12.67 27.31
N TYR A 141 -6.44 -12.50 26.04
CA TYR A 141 -7.38 -13.41 25.36
C TYR A 141 -6.63 -14.44 24.48
N PRO A 142 -7.06 -15.71 24.46
CA PRO A 142 -6.46 -16.72 23.59
C PRO A 142 -6.84 -16.51 22.12
N VAL A 143 -5.97 -16.95 21.23
CA VAL A 143 -6.20 -16.94 19.76
C VAL A 143 -6.79 -18.25 19.24
N ASP A 144 -6.71 -19.33 20.02
CA ASP A 144 -7.17 -20.65 19.62
C ASP A 144 -8.70 -20.73 19.72
N PRO A 145 -9.43 -21.01 18.62
CA PRO A 145 -10.88 -21.17 18.64
C PRO A 145 -11.40 -22.35 19.47
N THR A 146 -10.52 -23.30 19.82
CA THR A 146 -10.87 -24.47 20.65
C THR A 146 -10.87 -24.17 22.14
N ASP A 147 -10.24 -23.08 22.56
CA ASP A 147 -10.21 -22.67 23.96
C ASP A 147 -11.58 -22.14 24.43
N PRO A 148 -12.03 -22.50 25.64
CA PRO A 148 -13.32 -22.05 26.17
C PRO A 148 -13.36 -20.54 26.46
N GLU A 149 -12.21 -19.90 26.61
CA GLU A 149 -12.06 -18.46 26.82
C GLU A 149 -11.92 -17.67 25.50
N TYR A 150 -11.97 -18.35 24.35
CA TYR A 150 -11.89 -17.71 23.05
C TYR A 150 -13.11 -16.84 22.75
N GLU A 151 -12.84 -15.58 22.43
CA GLU A 151 -13.84 -14.64 21.97
C GLU A 151 -13.55 -14.20 20.53
N GLN A 152 -14.47 -14.52 19.61
CA GLN A 152 -14.32 -14.17 18.20
C GLN A 152 -14.10 -12.66 17.96
N LYS A 153 -14.73 -11.80 18.77
CA LYS A 153 -14.60 -10.34 18.66
C LYS A 153 -13.25 -9.80 19.14
N SER A 154 -12.54 -10.59 19.92
CA SER A 154 -11.31 -10.19 20.60
C SER A 154 -10.07 -10.70 19.86
N ALA A 155 -10.22 -11.58 18.87
CA ALA A 155 -9.14 -12.16 18.08
C ALA A 155 -9.36 -12.01 16.57
N PHE A 156 -8.31 -11.66 15.83
CA PHE A 156 -8.32 -11.58 14.37
C PHE A 156 -6.97 -12.00 13.81
N GLY A 157 -6.93 -12.44 12.56
CA GLY A 157 -5.69 -12.88 11.95
C GLY A 157 -5.70 -12.78 10.44
N ARG A 158 -4.51 -12.89 9.86
CA ARG A 158 -4.32 -12.88 8.42
C ARG A 158 -3.17 -13.80 8.03
N THR A 159 -3.40 -14.58 6.99
CA THR A 159 -2.39 -15.42 6.36
C THR A 159 -1.68 -14.66 5.24
N HIS A 160 -0.37 -14.84 5.10
CA HIS A 160 0.42 -14.30 4.02
C HIS A 160 1.46 -15.31 3.50
N PRO A 161 1.59 -15.52 2.18
CA PRO A 161 2.60 -16.42 1.64
C PRO A 161 4.01 -15.84 1.79
N VAL A 162 4.90 -16.56 2.47
CA VAL A 162 6.31 -16.18 2.65
C VAL A 162 7.15 -16.55 1.43
N VAL A 163 6.65 -17.49 0.62
CA VAL A 163 7.27 -17.89 -0.66
C VAL A 163 6.53 -17.25 -1.83
N ALA A 164 7.29 -16.71 -2.78
CA ALA A 164 6.78 -16.23 -4.06
C ALA A 164 7.18 -17.19 -5.18
N PHE A 165 6.24 -17.57 -6.04
CA PHE A 165 6.54 -18.33 -7.25
C PHE A 165 6.73 -17.35 -8.39
N LEU A 166 7.93 -17.31 -8.95
CA LEU A 166 8.24 -16.45 -10.10
C LEU A 166 8.77 -17.31 -11.25
N PRO A 167 8.48 -16.92 -12.50
CA PRO A 167 9.09 -17.55 -13.65
C PRO A 167 10.61 -17.34 -13.59
N LYS A 168 11.39 -18.36 -13.97
CA LYS A 168 12.84 -18.18 -14.12
C LYS A 168 13.10 -17.08 -15.14
N SER A 169 13.80 -16.02 -14.71
CA SER A 169 14.16 -14.93 -15.62
C SER A 169 15.04 -15.50 -16.73
N LYS A 170 14.68 -15.24 -17.98
CA LYS A 170 15.52 -15.59 -19.14
C LYS A 170 16.70 -14.61 -19.15
N ALA A 171 17.71 -14.89 -18.34
CA ALA A 171 18.93 -14.10 -18.29
C ALA A 171 19.58 -14.11 -19.68
N GLY A 172 19.45 -13.02 -20.44
CA GLY A 172 20.30 -12.78 -21.60
C GLY A 172 19.69 -12.23 -22.89
N LYS A 173 18.36 -12.10 -23.05
CA LYS A 173 17.82 -11.42 -24.25
C LYS A 173 17.70 -9.91 -24.05
N LYS A 174 18.83 -9.23 -23.78
CA LYS A 174 18.95 -7.79 -24.06
C LYS A 174 18.95 -7.63 -25.57
N LYS A 175 17.76 -7.53 -26.17
CA LYS A 175 17.63 -7.16 -27.58
C LYS A 175 18.08 -5.70 -27.68
N SER A 176 19.28 -5.46 -28.18
CA SER A 176 19.75 -4.10 -28.47
C SER A 176 18.79 -3.48 -29.49
N LEU A 177 18.05 -2.45 -29.07
CA LEU A 177 17.08 -1.73 -29.93
C LEU A 177 17.68 -0.48 -30.57
N LEU A 178 19.00 -0.31 -30.50
CA LEU A 178 19.72 0.65 -31.32
C LEU A 178 20.09 -0.06 -32.62
N GLY A 179 19.26 0.13 -33.64
CA GLY A 179 19.58 -0.25 -35.01
C GLY A 179 20.77 0.58 -35.48
N ASP A 180 21.86 -0.10 -35.82
CA ASP A 180 22.99 0.51 -36.50
C ASP A 180 22.53 0.83 -37.93
N SER A 181 22.51 2.11 -38.28
CA SER A 181 22.22 2.57 -39.63
C SER A 181 23.55 2.82 -40.34
N GLU A 182 24.00 1.87 -41.15
CA GLU A 182 24.92 2.09 -42.27
C GLU A 182 24.95 0.85 -43.18
N GLU A 183 24.51 1.02 -44.44
CA GLU A 183 24.75 0.13 -45.59
C GLU A 183 25.54 0.95 -46.64
N PRO A 184 26.14 0.37 -47.71
CA PRO A 184 26.31 -1.06 -48.07
C PRO A 184 27.75 -1.41 -48.53
N GLU A 185 28.15 -2.68 -48.49
CA GLU A 185 28.92 -3.29 -49.60
C GLU A 185 28.93 -4.82 -49.58
N GLU A 186 29.14 -5.37 -50.76
CA GLU A 186 28.66 -6.64 -51.30
C GLU A 186 29.79 -7.69 -51.34
N GLN A 187 29.54 -8.92 -50.88
CA GLN A 187 30.04 -10.19 -51.48
C GLN A 187 29.65 -11.45 -50.65
N ALA A 188 29.19 -12.49 -51.36
CA ALA A 188 28.61 -13.76 -50.88
C ALA A 188 29.66 -14.92 -50.79
N PRO A 189 29.24 -16.19 -50.63
CA PRO A 189 28.79 -16.99 -49.46
C PRO A 189 29.87 -18.08 -49.13
N PRO A 190 29.65 -19.26 -48.48
CA PRO A 190 28.51 -19.84 -47.73
C PRO A 190 28.89 -20.39 -46.33
N LYS A 191 27.89 -20.71 -45.48
CA LYS A 191 27.77 -21.96 -44.69
C LYS A 191 26.67 -21.83 -43.62
N GLU A 192 25.77 -22.82 -43.68
CA GLU A 192 25.05 -23.46 -42.58
C GLU A 192 25.06 -22.74 -41.23
N ASN A 193 23.93 -22.11 -40.90
CA ASN A 193 23.27 -22.17 -39.58
C ASN A 193 22.03 -21.25 -39.63
N LYS A 194 21.03 -21.65 -40.43
CA LYS A 194 19.66 -21.11 -40.37
C LYS A 194 18.76 -22.13 -39.65
N GLU A 195 19.18 -22.55 -38.47
CA GLU A 195 18.35 -23.33 -37.54
C GLU A 195 18.76 -22.99 -36.09
N LEU A 196 18.59 -21.73 -35.70
CA LEU A 196 18.16 -21.45 -34.33
C LEU A 196 16.69 -21.04 -34.44
N GLU A 197 15.91 -22.03 -34.88
CA GLU A 197 14.47 -22.03 -34.72
C GLU A 197 14.17 -21.84 -33.23
N ASP A 198 13.22 -20.95 -32.97
CA ASP A 198 12.56 -20.73 -31.69
C ASP A 198 11.94 -22.05 -31.17
N LYS A 199 12.77 -22.90 -30.57
CA LYS A 199 12.38 -24.14 -29.87
C LYS A 199 12.83 -24.11 -28.41
N ASP A 200 12.36 -23.09 -27.71
CA ASP A 200 12.30 -23.16 -26.24
C ASP A 200 11.03 -22.44 -25.73
N GLU A 201 9.89 -22.86 -26.28
CA GLU A 201 8.61 -22.89 -25.57
C GLU A 201 8.55 -24.16 -24.70
N GLY A 202 9.58 -24.40 -23.88
CA GLY A 202 9.40 -25.22 -22.70
C GLY A 202 8.39 -24.54 -21.76
N PRO A 203 7.61 -25.31 -20.97
CA PRO A 203 6.80 -24.74 -19.89
C PRO A 203 7.68 -23.82 -19.06
N THR A 204 7.29 -22.55 -18.88
CA THR A 204 8.06 -21.61 -18.05
C THR A 204 8.25 -22.23 -16.67
N GLU A 205 9.47 -22.67 -16.37
CA GLU A 205 9.78 -23.30 -15.10
C GLU A 205 9.61 -22.25 -13.99
N TYR A 206 8.69 -22.51 -13.07
CA TYR A 206 8.49 -21.68 -11.89
C TYR A 206 9.50 -22.09 -10.82
N LEU A 207 10.17 -21.09 -10.25
CA LEU A 207 11.05 -21.28 -9.12
C LEU A 207 10.43 -20.62 -7.89
N SER A 208 10.58 -21.27 -6.74
CA SER A 208 10.15 -20.74 -5.46
C SER A 208 11.21 -19.79 -4.91
N TYR A 209 10.77 -18.60 -4.50
CA TYR A 209 11.62 -17.54 -3.98
C TYR A 209 11.24 -17.22 -2.54
N TRP A 210 12.24 -17.20 -1.66
CA TRP A 210 12.11 -16.84 -0.26
C TRP A 210 12.13 -15.33 -0.05
N LYS A 211 11.22 -14.84 0.78
CA LYS A 211 11.15 -13.44 1.22
C LYS A 211 11.88 -13.29 2.57
N PRO A 212 13.09 -12.71 2.60
CA PRO A 212 13.86 -12.60 3.84
C PRO A 212 13.31 -11.56 4.82
N ASN A 213 12.48 -10.63 4.37
CA ASN A 213 11.91 -9.57 5.21
C ASN A 213 10.38 -9.64 5.15
N VAL A 214 9.74 -9.77 6.31
CA VAL A 214 8.28 -9.76 6.46
C VAL A 214 7.92 -8.64 7.42
N THR A 215 7.31 -7.58 6.89
CA THR A 215 6.86 -6.43 7.69
C THR A 215 5.34 -6.48 7.83
N VAL A 216 4.87 -6.69 9.05
CA VAL A 216 3.45 -6.70 9.42
C VAL A 216 3.08 -5.33 9.95
N ASN A 217 2.17 -4.64 9.27
CA ASN A 217 1.66 -3.36 9.70
C ASN A 217 0.23 -3.46 10.21
N LEU A 218 -0.02 -2.87 11.37
CA LEU A 218 -1.37 -2.65 11.90
C LEU A 218 -1.86 -1.28 11.40
N VAL A 219 -2.90 -1.29 10.57
CA VAL A 219 -3.46 -0.06 10.02
C VAL A 219 -4.28 0.67 11.09
N GLU A 220 -3.92 1.93 11.35
CA GLU A 220 -4.72 2.84 12.16
C GLU A 220 -5.93 3.32 11.35
N ASP A 221 -7.03 2.57 11.42
CA ASP A 221 -8.29 2.92 10.76
C ASP A 221 -9.46 3.02 11.76
N PHE A 222 -9.88 4.25 12.01
CA PHE A 222 -11.05 4.60 12.84
C PHE A 222 -12.19 5.19 12.00
N THR A 223 -12.17 4.98 10.68
CA THR A 223 -13.17 5.51 9.75
C THR A 223 -14.46 4.72 9.88
N ARG A 224 -15.59 5.40 10.06
CA ARG A 224 -16.90 4.74 10.03
C ARG A 224 -17.33 4.49 8.59
N TYR A 225 -17.47 3.23 8.21
CA TYR A 225 -17.86 2.84 6.85
C TYR A 225 -19.34 2.52 6.76
N PRO A 226 -20.05 2.98 5.73
CA PRO A 226 -21.39 2.45 5.44
C PRO A 226 -21.29 0.99 4.99
N ASN A 227 -22.12 0.10 5.55
CA ASN A 227 -22.07 -1.35 5.27
C ASN A 227 -22.06 -1.69 3.76
N ASN A 228 -22.76 -0.90 2.92
CA ASN A 228 -22.92 -1.17 1.49
C ASN A 228 -22.01 -0.34 0.58
N ASN A 229 -21.16 0.55 1.11
CA ASN A 229 -20.40 1.48 0.28
C ASN A 229 -18.97 1.70 0.82
N VAL A 230 -18.27 0.59 1.06
CA VAL A 230 -16.83 0.61 1.37
C VAL A 230 -16.03 0.86 0.09
N PRO A 231 -15.03 1.75 0.09
CA PRO A 231 -14.15 1.95 -1.06
C PRO A 231 -13.46 0.64 -1.47
N ALA A 232 -13.50 0.30 -2.76
CA ALA A 232 -12.96 -0.96 -3.28
C ALA A 232 -11.47 -1.17 -2.98
N ILE A 233 -10.70 -0.08 -2.83
CA ILE A 233 -9.26 -0.15 -2.50
C ILE A 233 -9.00 -0.71 -1.09
N VAL A 234 -9.93 -0.48 -0.15
CA VAL A 234 -9.85 -0.92 1.26
C VAL A 234 -10.68 -2.19 1.47
N ALA A 235 -11.77 -2.36 0.72
CA ALA A 235 -12.76 -3.41 0.94
C ALA A 235 -12.19 -4.83 0.95
N SER A 236 -11.16 -5.13 0.14
CA SER A 236 -10.53 -6.46 0.12
C SER A 236 -9.64 -6.75 1.34
N TYR A 237 -9.25 -5.72 2.08
CA TYR A 237 -8.41 -5.84 3.27
C TYR A 237 -9.21 -5.77 4.57
N LEU A 238 -10.45 -5.27 4.51
CA LEU A 238 -11.34 -5.14 5.64
C LEU A 238 -11.94 -6.51 6.01
N ASN A 239 -11.75 -6.92 7.26
CA ASN A 239 -12.43 -8.10 7.81
C ASN A 239 -13.62 -7.65 8.65
N VAL A 240 -14.84 -8.01 8.23
CA VAL A 240 -16.09 -7.63 8.90
C VAL A 240 -16.61 -8.80 9.72
N ASP A 241 -16.95 -8.54 10.97
CA ASP A 241 -17.58 -9.50 11.86
C ASP A 241 -19.04 -9.73 11.44
N PRO A 242 -19.45 -10.97 11.10
CA PRO A 242 -20.82 -11.26 10.67
C PRO A 242 -21.85 -11.08 11.80
N ALA A 243 -21.44 -11.13 13.07
CA ALA A 243 -22.36 -11.05 14.20
C ALA A 243 -22.75 -9.60 14.55
N THR A 244 -21.78 -8.68 14.54
CA THR A 244 -21.99 -7.27 14.89
C THR A 244 -22.15 -6.37 13.67
N GLY A 245 -21.58 -6.75 12.53
CA GLY A 245 -21.45 -5.87 11.37
C GLY A 245 -20.36 -4.80 11.54
N ASP A 246 -19.57 -4.85 12.61
CA ASP A 246 -18.38 -4.03 12.80
C ASP A 246 -17.14 -4.69 12.17
N TYR A 247 -16.02 -3.97 12.05
CA TYR A 247 -14.81 -4.47 11.40
C TYR A 247 -13.62 -4.60 12.37
N TYR A 248 -12.75 -5.57 12.09
CA TYR A 248 -11.49 -5.77 12.81
C TYR A 248 -10.39 -4.85 12.26
N PRO A 249 -9.38 -4.50 13.07
CA PRO A 249 -8.18 -3.83 12.60
C PRO A 249 -7.58 -4.53 11.38
N THR A 250 -7.18 -3.75 10.39
CA THR A 250 -6.60 -4.31 9.18
C THR A 250 -5.13 -4.66 9.41
N VAL A 251 -4.79 -5.93 9.23
CA VAL A 251 -3.40 -6.40 9.15
C VAL A 251 -2.93 -6.29 7.71
N PHE A 252 -1.88 -5.50 7.48
CA PHE A 252 -1.29 -5.28 6.18
C PHE A 252 0.16 -5.78 6.14
N PHE A 253 0.42 -6.76 5.27
CA PHE A 253 1.78 -7.21 4.99
C PHE A 253 2.40 -6.29 3.96
N ASN A 254 3.41 -5.52 4.37
CA ASN A 254 4.05 -4.56 3.48
C ASN A 254 5.20 -5.22 2.71
N GLU A 255 4.94 -5.47 1.44
CA GLU A 255 5.93 -6.03 0.50
C GLU A 255 6.54 -4.96 -0.41
N PHE A 256 6.21 -3.69 -0.20
CA PHE A 256 6.55 -2.63 -1.13
C PHE A 256 8.06 -2.50 -1.34
N TRP A 257 8.84 -2.61 -0.27
CA TRP A 257 10.31 -2.53 -0.28
C TRP A 257 11.01 -3.86 -0.53
N LEU A 258 10.26 -4.92 -0.83
CA LEU A 258 10.82 -6.20 -1.20
C LEU A 258 11.08 -6.22 -2.71
N LEU A 259 12.37 -6.19 -3.07
CA LEU A 259 12.83 -6.22 -4.45
C LEU A 259 13.05 -7.67 -4.87
N ARG A 260 12.77 -8.00 -6.13
CA ARG A 260 13.03 -9.34 -6.71
C ARG A 260 14.49 -9.77 -6.53
N ASP A 261 15.43 -8.85 -6.71
CA ASP A 261 16.87 -9.14 -6.61
C ASP A 261 17.32 -9.56 -5.20
N LYS A 262 16.53 -9.22 -4.17
CA LYS A 262 16.80 -9.59 -2.78
C LYS A 262 16.08 -10.87 -2.35
N LEU A 263 15.27 -11.45 -3.22
CA LEU A 263 14.65 -12.74 -2.97
C LEU A 263 15.68 -13.85 -3.14
N ILE A 264 15.63 -14.83 -2.25
CA ILE A 264 16.57 -15.95 -2.29
C ILE A 264 15.87 -17.10 -3.00
N ALA A 265 16.42 -17.56 -4.13
CA ALA A 265 15.90 -18.74 -4.81
C ALA A 265 16.04 -19.98 -3.91
N LEU A 266 14.94 -20.70 -3.72
CA LEU A 266 14.91 -21.94 -2.96
C LEU A 266 15.37 -23.08 -3.86
N ASN A 267 16.49 -23.68 -3.49
CA ASN A 267 17.09 -24.85 -4.12
C ASN A 267 17.42 -25.89 -3.04
N GLU A 268 17.69 -27.14 -3.44
CA GLU A 268 18.02 -28.24 -2.51
C GLU A 268 19.25 -27.94 -1.62
N SER A 269 20.18 -27.13 -2.13
CA SER A 269 21.43 -26.76 -1.45
C SER A 269 21.26 -25.73 -0.33
N VAL A 270 20.11 -25.06 -0.23
CA VAL A 270 19.87 -24.03 0.78
C VAL A 270 19.51 -24.70 2.11
N LYS A 271 20.34 -24.46 3.14
CA LYS A 271 20.17 -25.04 4.49
C LYS A 271 19.63 -24.05 5.52
N GLU A 272 19.93 -22.77 5.33
CA GLU A 272 19.61 -21.71 6.29
C GLU A 272 19.09 -20.50 5.53
N LEU A 273 17.98 -19.92 6.02
CA LEU A 273 17.34 -18.77 5.42
C LEU A 273 17.17 -17.67 6.46
N PRO A 274 17.69 -16.46 6.22
CA PRO A 274 17.45 -15.35 7.13
C PRO A 274 15.99 -14.90 7.03
N LEU A 275 15.38 -14.63 8.17
CA LEU A 275 14.02 -14.09 8.30
C LEU A 275 14.02 -12.92 9.28
N ASN A 276 13.85 -11.71 8.75
CA ASN A 276 13.67 -10.50 9.53
C ASN A 276 12.17 -10.17 9.58
N LEU A 277 11.65 -10.09 10.79
CA LEU A 277 10.28 -9.77 11.09
C LEU A 277 10.22 -8.38 11.70
N GLU A 278 9.24 -7.60 11.25
CA GLU A 278 8.97 -6.29 11.81
C GLU A 278 7.46 -6.15 12.00
N VAL A 279 7.04 -5.69 13.18
CA VAL A 279 5.65 -5.32 13.45
C VAL A 279 5.61 -3.85 13.83
N GLY A 280 4.64 -3.11 13.28
CA GLY A 280 4.47 -1.71 13.63
C GLY A 280 3.13 -1.13 13.16
N PRO A 281 2.74 0.05 13.67
CA PRO A 281 1.56 0.76 13.20
C PRO A 281 1.84 1.47 11.86
N ILE A 282 0.82 1.55 11.01
CA ILE A 282 0.82 2.39 9.79
C ILE A 282 -0.42 3.28 9.76
N SER A 283 -0.27 4.51 9.28
CA SER A 283 -1.40 5.44 9.18
C SER A 283 -2.26 5.09 7.98
N MET A 284 -3.57 5.32 8.09
CA MET A 284 -4.53 5.08 7.01
C MET A 284 -4.09 5.72 5.68
N THR A 285 -3.64 6.98 5.71
CA THR A 285 -3.21 7.71 4.51
C THR A 285 -1.96 7.10 3.88
N LYS A 286 -0.98 6.71 4.70
CA LYS A 286 0.27 6.08 4.19
C LYS A 286 -0.03 4.71 3.59
N TRP A 287 -0.92 3.96 4.23
CA TRP A 287 -1.38 2.68 3.71
C TRP A 287 -2.14 2.83 2.38
N GLN A 288 -3.11 3.74 2.29
CA GLN A 288 -3.82 4.03 1.04
C GLN A 288 -2.88 4.44 -0.10
N PHE A 289 -1.84 5.21 0.21
CA PHE A 289 -0.82 5.59 -0.76
C PHE A 289 -0.05 4.36 -1.29
N PHE A 290 0.36 3.43 -0.42
CA PHE A 290 0.99 2.18 -0.87
C PHE A 290 0.07 1.36 -1.76
N LEU A 291 -1.21 1.23 -1.39
CA LEU A 291 -2.19 0.51 -2.21
C LEU A 291 -2.38 1.16 -3.59
N GLN A 292 -2.41 2.49 -3.67
CA GLN A 292 -2.53 3.20 -4.94
C GLN A 292 -1.33 2.96 -5.86
N ILE A 293 -0.12 2.93 -5.31
CA ILE A 293 1.09 2.64 -6.10
C ILE A 293 1.11 1.17 -6.55
N GLU A 294 0.74 0.24 -5.69
CA GLU A 294 0.69 -1.18 -6.09
C GLU A 294 -0.32 -1.41 -7.20
N GLN A 295 -1.50 -0.79 -7.12
CA GLN A 295 -2.49 -0.83 -8.18
C GLN A 295 -1.97 -0.21 -9.48
N SER A 296 -1.26 0.93 -9.41
CA SER A 296 -0.69 1.54 -10.62
C SER A 296 0.35 0.62 -11.27
N PHE A 297 1.22 -0.02 -10.49
CA PHE A 297 2.19 -0.98 -11.01
C PHE A 297 1.54 -2.23 -11.61
N GLN A 298 0.46 -2.74 -11.01
CA GLN A 298 -0.31 -3.84 -11.58
C GLN A 298 -0.94 -3.45 -12.92
N VAL A 299 -1.51 -2.26 -13.02
CA VAL A 299 -2.09 -1.74 -14.27
C VAL A 299 -1.00 -1.55 -15.34
N HIS A 300 0.14 -0.95 -15.00
CA HIS A 300 1.27 -0.78 -15.92
C HIS A 300 1.83 -2.11 -16.42
N ARG A 301 1.93 -3.13 -15.54
CA ARG A 301 2.32 -4.49 -15.94
C ARG A 301 1.27 -5.12 -16.86
N SER A 302 -0.02 -4.98 -16.56
CA SER A 302 -1.10 -5.53 -17.40
C SER A 302 -1.18 -4.88 -18.78
N TYR A 303 -0.78 -3.60 -18.88
CA TYR A 303 -0.75 -2.84 -20.12
C TYR A 303 0.53 -3.10 -20.94
N GLY A 304 1.48 -3.87 -20.41
CA GLY A 304 2.74 -4.22 -21.09
C GLY A 304 3.71 -3.04 -21.28
N SER A 305 3.47 -1.89 -20.63
CA SER A 305 4.33 -0.70 -20.72
C SER A 305 5.49 -0.69 -19.73
N MET A 306 5.61 -1.73 -18.90
CA MET A 306 6.67 -1.88 -17.91
C MET A 306 7.23 -3.30 -18.04
N LEU A 307 8.50 -3.40 -18.45
CA LEU A 307 9.23 -4.66 -18.55
C LEU A 307 9.41 -5.27 -17.15
N GLU A 308 9.51 -6.59 -17.10
CA GLU A 308 9.67 -7.35 -15.87
C GLU A 308 11.03 -7.00 -15.20
N GLY A 309 11.01 -6.04 -14.27
CA GLY A 309 12.19 -5.55 -13.55
C GLY A 309 12.23 -4.03 -13.34
N GLU A 310 11.66 -3.24 -14.27
CA GLU A 310 11.70 -1.77 -14.22
C GLU A 310 10.96 -1.19 -12.99
N ALA A 311 9.93 -1.88 -12.52
CA ALA A 311 9.20 -1.51 -11.30
C ALA A 311 10.10 -1.56 -10.05
N ASP A 312 11.00 -2.53 -9.99
CA ASP A 312 11.91 -2.68 -8.86
C ASP A 312 13.05 -1.66 -8.93
N GLU A 313 13.51 -1.28 -10.13
CA GLU A 313 14.45 -0.17 -10.31
C GLU A 313 13.88 1.15 -9.78
N LEU A 314 12.62 1.48 -10.08
CA LEU A 314 11.94 2.67 -9.54
C LEU A 314 11.90 2.67 -8.01
N LYS A 315 11.69 1.50 -7.39
CA LYS A 315 11.74 1.33 -5.94
C LYS A 315 13.15 1.51 -5.38
N VAL A 316 14.20 1.03 -6.08
CA VAL A 316 15.60 1.27 -5.70
C VAL A 316 15.88 2.76 -5.66
N TYR A 317 15.52 3.50 -6.71
CA TYR A 317 15.74 4.94 -6.76
C TYR A 317 14.99 5.65 -5.62
N SER A 318 13.70 5.35 -5.42
CA SER A 318 12.92 5.93 -4.31
C SER A 318 13.51 5.62 -2.92
N CYS A 319 13.98 4.39 -2.71
CA CYS A 319 14.66 3.97 -1.48
C CYS A 319 15.99 4.71 -1.28
N GLY A 320 16.79 4.83 -2.35
CA GLY A 320 18.05 5.56 -2.37
C GLY A 320 17.88 7.04 -2.04
N TYR A 321 16.86 7.67 -2.62
CA TYR A 321 16.49 9.06 -2.31
C TYR A 321 16.04 9.21 -0.84
N SER A 322 15.24 8.29 -0.31
CA SER A 322 14.81 8.32 1.10
C SER A 322 16.00 8.22 2.08
N LYS A 323 16.96 7.33 1.81
CA LYS A 323 18.19 7.20 2.64
C LYS A 323 19.12 8.40 2.49
N ALA A 324 19.30 8.92 1.27
CA ALA A 324 20.17 10.07 1.03
C ALA A 324 19.63 11.35 1.70
N HIS A 325 18.32 11.60 1.65
CA HIS A 325 17.72 12.78 2.27
C HIS A 325 17.74 12.72 3.81
N LEU A 326 17.64 11.54 4.41
CA LEU A 326 17.78 11.37 5.86
C LEU A 326 19.19 11.68 6.35
N VAL A 327 20.24 11.28 5.60
CA VAL A 327 21.63 11.61 5.94
C VAL A 327 21.93 13.09 5.72
N GLN A 328 21.37 13.69 4.66
CA GLN A 328 21.62 15.08 4.32
C GLN A 328 20.90 16.06 5.26
N HIS A 329 19.67 15.75 5.67
CA HIS A 329 18.99 16.54 6.71
C HIS A 329 19.61 16.37 8.09
N PHE A 330 20.18 15.20 8.42
CA PHE A 330 20.87 15.02 9.70
C PHE A 330 22.18 15.81 9.75
N TRP A 331 22.96 15.85 8.66
CA TRP A 331 24.17 16.68 8.57
C TRP A 331 23.88 18.17 8.53
N ILE A 332 22.89 18.60 7.74
CA ILE A 332 22.48 20.02 7.68
C ILE A 332 21.94 20.48 9.04
N CYS A 333 21.15 19.66 9.73
CA CYS A 333 20.61 20.01 11.04
C CYS A 333 21.69 19.94 12.14
N TRP A 334 22.66 19.03 12.05
CA TRP A 334 23.82 18.97 12.96
C TRP A 334 24.77 20.17 12.78
N ASP A 335 25.03 20.57 11.54
CA ASP A 335 25.81 21.77 11.23
C ASP A 335 25.06 23.04 11.67
N GLN A 336 23.74 23.12 11.52
CA GLN A 336 22.96 24.25 12.02
C GLN A 336 22.94 24.30 13.56
N PHE A 337 22.91 23.14 14.23
CA PHE A 337 22.92 23.04 15.69
C PHE A 337 24.30 23.39 16.28
N LEU A 338 25.39 22.93 15.66
CA LEU A 338 26.76 23.32 16.02
C LEU A 338 27.02 24.81 15.76
N CYS A 339 26.55 25.35 14.63
CA CYS A 339 26.72 26.76 14.30
C CYS A 339 25.94 27.67 15.27
N SER A 340 24.76 27.22 15.74
CA SER A 340 23.98 27.94 16.75
C SER A 340 24.65 27.93 18.13
N ILE A 341 25.26 26.81 18.54
CA ILE A 341 26.00 26.70 19.82
C ILE A 341 27.30 27.53 19.80
N LEU A 342 28.04 27.54 18.68
CA LEU A 342 29.25 28.33 18.51
C LEU A 342 28.95 29.84 18.42
N SER A 343 27.85 30.24 17.79
CA SER A 343 27.43 31.65 17.72
C SER A 343 26.94 32.18 19.08
N CYS A 344 26.33 31.33 19.91
CA CYS A 344 25.86 31.73 21.25
C CYS A 344 27.00 31.98 22.25
N LYS A 345 28.15 31.29 22.12
CA LYS A 345 29.34 31.51 22.97
C LYS A 345 30.13 32.78 22.60
N LEU A 346 30.04 33.27 21.37
CA LEU A 346 30.72 34.51 20.96
C LEU A 346 29.92 35.77 21.35
N CYS A 347 28.59 35.69 21.44
CA CYS A 347 27.76 36.83 21.83
C CYS A 347 27.73 37.11 23.34
N THR A 348 28.05 36.14 24.20
CA THR A 348 28.05 36.33 25.67
C THR A 348 29.32 36.95 26.23
N CYS A 349 30.40 37.08 25.44
CA CYS A 349 31.64 37.73 25.90
C CYS A 349 31.74 39.23 25.61
N SER A 350 30.80 39.85 24.87
CA SER A 350 30.88 41.28 24.51
C SER A 350 29.95 42.19 25.34
N LEU A 351 29.27 41.66 26.35
CA LEU A 351 28.34 42.42 27.21
C LEU A 351 28.82 42.56 28.68
N TYR A 352 30.06 42.16 28.96
CA TYR A 352 30.74 42.45 30.22
C TYR A 352 32.20 42.86 29.93
N SER A 353 32.38 44.11 29.49
CA SER A 353 33.59 44.89 29.77
C SER A 353 33.30 46.38 29.65
#